data_AF-A0A7C7VMX7-F1
#
_entry.id   AF-A0A7C7VMX7-F1
#
_cell.length_a   1.000
_cell.length_b   1.000
_cell.length_c   1.000
_cell.angle_alpha   90.00
_cell.angle_beta   90.00
_cell.angle_gamma   90.00
#
_symmetry.space_group_name_H-M   'P 1'
#
loop_
_entity.id
_entity.type
_entity.pdbx_description
1 polymer ?
#
loop_
_entity_poly.entity_id
_entity_poly.type
_entity_poly.pdbx_seq_one_letter_code
_entity_poly.pdbx_strand_id
1 'polypeptide(L)'
;TLKKAQSKFIEVSVLEPDGDFEPADAVATPNCQSIDEVAAFFKVSPTVIAKSMIFETDLGFCMVVVPGDREVNEFKVKAALGANWLEIPTPGRVADELGLPVGYLGPLDVDIPVLVDRQVPYMGVMVCGANRSGYHLQGVRWGRDFSSRQIADLVQVRAGEPCPHCSAALQIDRGIEVGHIFKLGTKYSEKLNATFLDQDGQEKYMVMGCYGIGVGRTVAAAIEQNHDDNGISFPYAIAPFKAALLNLDLKSEEVTAFCEKLYQEFLERGITVLYDDRNERPGVKFKDADLLGIPVRLTLGRKGFKRGIIEVKLRNSSTSQEFALDDLKPLYSLFDKLQADDSRI
;
A
#
# COMPACT_ATOMS: atom_id res chain seq x y z
N THR A 1 -2.39 -6.84 -0.50
CA THR A 1 -2.41 -5.70 0.44
C THR A 1 -2.45 -6.23 1.86
N LEU A 2 -1.92 -5.50 2.84
CA LEU A 2 -1.90 -5.92 4.26
C LEU A 2 -3.31 -6.25 4.79
N LYS A 3 -4.33 -5.55 4.29
CA LYS A 3 -5.76 -5.76 4.57
C LYS A 3 -6.21 -7.22 4.40
N LYS A 4 -5.70 -7.93 3.39
CA LYS A 4 -6.06 -9.33 3.09
C LYS A 4 -4.90 -10.31 3.32
N ALA A 5 -3.78 -9.83 3.84
CA ALA A 5 -2.61 -10.66 4.04
C ALA A 5 -2.87 -11.66 5.17
N GLN A 6 -2.43 -12.89 4.98
CA GLN A 6 -2.52 -13.98 5.94
C GLN A 6 -1.13 -14.51 6.19
N SER A 7 -0.87 -14.94 7.41
CA SER A 7 0.30 -15.74 7.76
C SER A 7 -0.11 -17.20 7.96
N LYS A 8 0.84 -18.11 7.82
CA LYS A 8 0.65 -19.50 8.25
C LYS A 8 0.42 -19.50 9.75
N PHE A 9 -0.64 -20.19 10.18
CA PHE A 9 -0.82 -20.43 11.60
C PHE A 9 0.26 -21.42 12.06
N ILE A 10 1.10 -20.99 13.00
CA ILE A 10 1.97 -21.89 13.74
C ILE A 10 1.26 -22.12 15.06
N GLU A 11 0.85 -23.35 15.32
CA GLU A 11 0.42 -23.75 16.66
C GLU A 11 1.59 -23.48 17.60
N VAL A 12 1.39 -22.51 18.50
CA VAL A 12 2.31 -22.32 19.61
C VAL A 12 2.10 -23.53 20.50
N SER A 13 3.14 -24.34 20.72
CA SER A 13 3.12 -25.37 21.74
C SER A 13 2.78 -24.69 23.06
N VAL A 14 1.56 -24.85 23.55
CA VAL A 14 1.17 -24.39 24.87
C VAL A 14 2.09 -25.12 25.82
N LEU A 15 2.85 -24.38 26.63
CA LEU A 15 3.39 -24.92 27.86
C LEU A 15 2.15 -25.35 28.67
N GLU A 16 1.82 -26.63 28.67
CA GLU A 16 0.94 -27.18 29.69
C GLU A 16 1.57 -26.81 31.03
N PRO A 17 0.90 -26.07 31.91
CA PRO A 17 1.28 -26.16 33.29
C PRO A 17 0.67 -27.48 33.78
N ASP A 18 1.50 -28.35 34.34
CA ASP A 18 1.01 -29.33 35.31
C ASP A 18 0.50 -28.55 36.54
N GLY A 19 -0.75 -28.76 36.97
CA GLY A 19 -1.21 -28.26 38.28
C GLY A 19 -2.72 -28.07 38.44
N ASP A 20 -3.21 -28.20 39.68
CA ASP A 20 -4.53 -27.74 40.10
C ASP A 20 -4.62 -26.23 39.87
N PHE A 21 -5.53 -25.82 38.99
CA PHE A 21 -5.67 -24.41 38.62
C PHE A 21 -6.71 -23.71 39.46
N GLU A 22 -6.30 -22.60 40.08
CA GLU A 22 -7.22 -21.66 40.70
C GLU A 22 -8.22 -21.09 39.65
N PRO A 23 -9.46 -20.81 40.06
CA PRO A 23 -10.46 -20.17 39.20
C PRO A 23 -10.00 -18.79 38.74
N ALA A 24 -10.64 -18.24 37.70
CA ALA A 24 -10.34 -16.88 37.27
C ALA A 24 -10.69 -15.88 38.38
N ASP A 25 -9.72 -15.06 38.78
CA ASP A 25 -9.85 -14.12 39.89
C ASP A 25 -9.92 -12.67 39.38
N ALA A 26 -10.87 -11.91 39.93
CA ALA A 26 -11.00 -10.49 39.65
C ALA A 26 -10.02 -9.67 40.49
N VAL A 27 -9.05 -9.04 39.82
CA VAL A 27 -7.99 -8.23 40.43
C VAL A 27 -8.24 -6.75 40.17
N ALA A 28 -8.19 -5.95 41.23
CA ALA A 28 -8.32 -4.49 41.15
C ALA A 28 -7.10 -3.91 40.42
N THR A 29 -7.38 -3.23 39.31
CA THR A 29 -6.42 -2.63 38.36
C THR A 29 -6.85 -1.19 38.04
N PRO A 30 -6.97 -0.33 39.07
CA PRO A 30 -7.44 1.04 38.84
C PRO A 30 -6.46 1.79 37.93
N ASN A 31 -7.01 2.47 36.92
CA ASN A 31 -6.25 3.24 35.93
C ASN A 31 -5.35 2.42 34.99
N CYS A 32 -5.57 1.10 34.87
CA CYS A 32 -4.93 0.30 33.81
C CYS A 32 -5.94 0.07 32.69
N GLN A 33 -5.80 0.77 31.56
CA GLN A 33 -6.74 0.67 30.43
C GLN A 33 -6.06 0.19 29.13
N SER A 34 -4.75 0.39 29.00
CA SER A 34 -3.97 -0.09 27.86
C SER A 34 -3.35 -1.46 28.13
N ILE A 35 -3.03 -2.17 27.06
CA ILE A 35 -2.35 -3.47 27.15
C ILE A 35 -0.99 -3.35 27.87
N ASP A 36 -0.25 -2.26 27.62
CA ASP A 36 1.05 -2.03 28.24
C ASP A 36 0.93 -1.81 29.76
N GLU A 37 -0.09 -1.07 30.20
CA GLU A 37 -0.36 -0.86 31.63
C GLU A 37 -0.77 -2.15 32.32
N VAL A 38 -1.62 -2.96 31.69
CA VAL A 38 -2.06 -4.25 32.23
C VAL A 38 -0.89 -5.24 32.28
N ALA A 39 -0.07 -5.30 31.23
CA ALA A 39 1.14 -6.13 31.19
C ALA A 39 2.12 -5.75 32.30
N ALA A 40 2.36 -4.45 32.50
CA ALA A 40 3.21 -3.94 33.56
C ALA A 40 2.66 -4.26 34.96
N PHE A 41 1.35 -4.08 35.17
CA PHE A 41 0.69 -4.34 36.45
C PHE A 41 0.80 -5.82 36.87
N PHE A 42 0.45 -6.74 35.97
CA PHE A 42 0.50 -8.18 36.24
C PHE A 42 1.90 -8.79 36.07
N LYS A 43 2.87 -8.02 35.57
CA LYS A 43 4.24 -8.46 35.26
C LYS A 43 4.24 -9.64 34.28
N VAL A 44 3.41 -9.56 33.25
CA VAL A 44 3.25 -10.57 32.21
C VAL A 44 3.60 -10.01 30.83
N SER A 45 3.87 -10.90 29.87
CA SER A 45 3.99 -10.52 28.46
C SER A 45 2.63 -10.11 27.88
N PRO A 46 2.54 -9.08 27.00
CA PRO A 46 1.32 -8.80 26.25
C PRO A 46 0.76 -10.00 25.47
N THR A 47 1.59 -10.99 25.14
CA THR A 47 1.20 -12.23 24.44
C THR A 47 0.25 -13.13 25.23
N VAL A 48 0.13 -12.95 26.56
CA VAL A 48 -0.85 -13.69 27.39
C VAL A 48 -2.06 -12.85 27.77
N ILE A 49 -2.19 -11.62 27.25
CA ILE A 49 -3.36 -10.77 27.48
C ILE A 49 -4.36 -11.02 26.35
N ALA A 50 -5.60 -11.39 26.67
CA ALA A 50 -6.68 -11.48 25.70
C ALA A 50 -7.34 -10.09 25.54
N LYS A 51 -6.90 -9.36 24.52
CA LYS A 51 -7.39 -8.02 24.18
C LYS A 51 -8.77 -8.12 23.55
N SER A 52 -9.74 -7.44 24.17
CA SER A 52 -11.13 -7.40 23.72
C SER A 52 -11.48 -6.01 23.20
N MET A 53 -12.13 -5.95 22.04
CA MET A 53 -12.61 -4.71 21.42
C MET A 53 -14.07 -4.86 21.00
N ILE A 54 -14.87 -3.81 21.15
CA ILE A 54 -16.23 -3.78 20.60
C ILE A 54 -16.19 -3.13 19.22
N PHE A 55 -16.94 -3.71 18.29
CA PHE A 55 -17.26 -3.13 17.00
C PHE A 55 -18.77 -3.08 16.80
N GLU A 56 -19.21 -2.17 15.94
CA GLU A 56 -20.59 -2.03 15.49
C GLU A 56 -20.66 -2.37 13.99
N THR A 57 -21.75 -3.01 13.56
CA THR A 57 -22.02 -3.41 12.17
C THR A 57 -23.50 -3.26 11.83
N ASP A 58 -23.87 -3.50 10.57
CA ASP A 58 -25.26 -3.63 10.14
C ASP A 58 -26.00 -4.83 10.79
N LEU A 59 -25.26 -5.73 11.45
CA LEU A 59 -25.79 -6.88 12.17
C LEU A 59 -25.89 -6.64 13.69
N GLY A 60 -25.49 -5.44 14.17
CA GLY A 60 -25.40 -5.09 15.58
C GLY A 60 -23.97 -5.08 16.13
N PHE A 61 -23.84 -4.99 17.45
CA PHE A 61 -22.54 -5.00 18.14
C PHE A 61 -21.92 -6.40 18.16
N CYS A 62 -20.59 -6.46 18.10
CA CYS A 62 -19.83 -7.68 18.34
C CYS A 62 -18.54 -7.37 19.11
N MET A 63 -18.08 -8.35 19.89
CA MET A 63 -16.77 -8.31 20.52
C MET A 63 -15.77 -9.08 19.66
N VAL A 64 -14.57 -8.54 19.51
CA VAL A 64 -13.43 -9.20 18.87
C VAL A 64 -12.33 -9.39 19.90
N VAL A 65 -11.84 -10.63 20.03
CA VAL A 65 -10.79 -11.02 20.98
C VAL A 65 -9.55 -11.46 20.22
N VAL A 66 -8.42 -10.82 20.50
CA VAL A 66 -7.11 -11.12 19.90
C VAL A 66 -6.02 -11.17 20.98
N PRO A 67 -4.85 -11.77 20.72
CA PRO A 67 -3.71 -11.65 21.64
C PRO A 67 -3.30 -10.18 21.81
N GLY A 68 -2.85 -9.82 23.01
CA GLY A 68 -2.66 -8.42 23.43
C GLY A 68 -1.59 -7.69 22.65
N ASP A 69 -0.56 -8.40 22.19
CA ASP A 69 0.45 -7.83 21.33
C ASP A 69 -0.08 -7.57 19.89
N ARG A 70 -1.19 -8.20 19.47
CA ARG A 70 -1.68 -8.15 18.09
C ARG A 70 -2.64 -6.98 17.82
N GLU A 71 -2.64 -6.54 16.57
CA GLU A 71 -3.59 -5.58 16.04
C GLU A 71 -4.71 -6.28 15.28
N VAL A 72 -5.95 -5.83 15.51
CA VAL A 72 -7.13 -6.31 14.79
C VAL A 72 -7.04 -5.86 13.33
N ASN A 73 -7.42 -6.75 12.42
CA ASN A 73 -7.64 -6.44 11.02
C ASN A 73 -9.15 -6.34 10.76
N GLU A 74 -9.65 -5.11 10.72
CA GLU A 74 -11.07 -4.78 10.49
C GLU A 74 -11.64 -5.41 9.20
N PHE A 75 -10.83 -5.53 8.14
CA PHE A 75 -11.27 -6.17 6.90
C PHE A 75 -11.53 -7.66 7.09
N LYS A 76 -10.71 -8.34 7.90
CA LYS A 76 -10.90 -9.75 8.23
C LYS A 76 -12.10 -9.95 9.16
N VAL A 77 -12.28 -9.08 10.15
CA VAL A 77 -13.47 -9.09 11.03
C VAL A 77 -14.75 -8.92 10.22
N LYS A 78 -14.81 -7.88 9.37
CA LYS A 78 -15.95 -7.64 8.49
C LYS A 78 -16.26 -8.84 7.59
N ALA A 79 -15.22 -9.45 7.00
CA ALA A 79 -15.37 -10.62 6.15
C ALA A 79 -15.85 -11.87 6.92
N ALA A 80 -15.35 -12.09 8.15
CA ALA A 80 -15.77 -13.20 9.01
C ALA A 80 -17.25 -13.07 9.45
N LEU A 81 -17.71 -11.84 9.68
CA LEU A 81 -19.12 -11.54 10.00
C LEU A 81 -20.05 -11.59 8.79
N GLY A 82 -19.52 -11.40 7.58
CA GLY A 82 -20.35 -11.11 6.40
C GLY A 82 -21.03 -9.73 6.46
N ALA A 83 -20.48 -8.80 7.23
CA ALA A 83 -21.05 -7.47 7.44
C ALA A 83 -20.81 -6.52 6.26
N ASN A 84 -21.74 -5.58 6.03
CA ASN A 84 -21.62 -4.55 5.00
C ASN A 84 -20.75 -3.38 5.46
N TRP A 85 -20.69 -3.09 6.75
CA TRP A 85 -19.81 -2.10 7.36
C TRP A 85 -19.34 -2.56 8.75
N LEU A 86 -18.27 -1.95 9.26
CA LEU A 86 -17.67 -2.23 10.56
C LEU A 86 -17.03 -0.94 11.07
N GLU A 87 -17.37 -0.52 12.29
CA GLU A 87 -16.81 0.68 12.92
C GLU A 87 -16.54 0.44 14.41
N ILE A 88 -15.65 1.26 15.00
CA ILE A 88 -15.41 1.26 16.45
C ILE A 88 -16.38 2.27 17.08
N PRO A 89 -17.36 1.84 17.89
CA PRO A 89 -18.28 2.75 18.54
C PRO A 89 -17.57 3.61 19.59
N THR A 90 -18.16 4.75 19.92
CA THR A 90 -17.65 5.60 20.99
C THR A 90 -17.82 4.92 22.35
N PRO A 91 -16.93 5.19 23.33
CA PRO A 91 -17.05 4.59 24.67
C PRO A 91 -18.39 4.84 25.35
N GLY A 92 -18.99 6.01 25.15
CA GLY A 92 -20.32 6.34 25.68
C GLY A 92 -21.41 5.42 25.15
N ARG A 93 -21.43 5.15 23.84
CA ARG A 93 -22.40 4.22 23.25
C ARG A 93 -22.25 2.79 23.77
N VAL A 94 -21.01 2.32 23.93
CA VAL A 94 -20.73 1.00 24.51
C VAL A 94 -21.25 0.92 25.95
N ALA A 95 -21.04 1.96 26.75
CA ALA A 95 -21.54 2.00 28.13
C ALA A 95 -23.08 2.07 28.19
N ASP A 96 -23.70 2.92 27.37
CA ASP A 96 -25.15 3.16 27.39
C ASP A 96 -25.95 1.96 26.87
N GLU A 97 -25.48 1.32 25.79
CA GLU A 97 -26.22 0.24 25.13
C GLU A 97 -25.85 -1.17 25.64
N LEU A 98 -24.60 -1.36 26.08
CA LEU A 98 -24.09 -2.68 26.49
C LEU A 98 -23.74 -2.76 27.98
N GLY A 99 -23.68 -1.64 28.70
CA GLY A 99 -23.24 -1.61 30.10
C GLY A 99 -21.75 -1.95 30.28
N LEU A 100 -20.95 -1.93 29.20
CA LEU A 100 -19.57 -2.39 29.21
C LEU A 100 -18.56 -1.22 29.35
N PRO A 101 -17.59 -1.31 30.28
CA PRO A 101 -16.58 -0.27 30.46
C PRO A 101 -15.40 -0.43 29.48
N VAL A 102 -15.29 0.49 28.52
CA VAL A 102 -14.10 0.54 27.64
C VAL A 102 -12.82 0.68 28.47
N GLY A 103 -11.80 -0.10 28.13
CA GLY A 103 -10.55 -0.25 28.91
C GLY A 103 -10.55 -1.43 29.88
N TYR A 104 -11.72 -2.04 30.16
CA TYR A 104 -11.84 -3.22 31.04
C TYR A 104 -12.72 -4.31 30.39
N LEU A 105 -12.74 -4.36 29.07
CA LEU A 105 -13.53 -5.31 28.27
C LEU A 105 -12.93 -6.72 28.32
N GLY A 106 -13.78 -7.72 28.51
CA GLY A 106 -13.41 -9.13 28.45
C GLY A 106 -14.51 -10.00 27.85
N PRO A 107 -14.17 -11.23 27.44
CA PRO A 107 -15.09 -12.10 26.70
C PRO A 107 -16.04 -12.93 27.58
N LEU A 108 -15.95 -12.81 28.90
CA LEU A 108 -16.82 -13.54 29.83
C LEU A 108 -18.13 -12.78 30.06
N ASP A 109 -19.24 -13.50 30.15
CA ASP A 109 -20.56 -12.98 30.51
C ASP A 109 -21.01 -11.78 29.65
N VAL A 110 -20.76 -11.85 28.34
CA VAL A 110 -21.19 -10.83 27.37
C VAL A 110 -22.35 -11.32 26.49
N ASP A 111 -23.41 -10.52 26.39
CA ASP A 111 -24.62 -10.82 25.61
C ASP A 111 -24.55 -10.32 24.16
N ILE A 112 -23.36 -10.42 23.54
CA ILE A 112 -23.13 -10.07 22.13
C ILE A 112 -22.28 -11.13 21.44
N PRO A 113 -22.35 -11.26 20.10
CA PRO A 113 -21.46 -12.15 19.35
C PRO A 113 -19.98 -11.87 19.66
N VAL A 114 -19.24 -12.92 20.02
CA VAL A 114 -17.79 -12.84 20.31
C VAL A 114 -17.02 -13.56 19.21
N LEU A 115 -16.20 -12.83 18.47
CA LEU A 115 -15.29 -13.35 17.45
C LEU A 115 -13.89 -13.44 18.06
N VAL A 116 -13.21 -14.55 17.79
CA VAL A 116 -11.95 -14.86 18.45
C VAL A 116 -10.89 -15.15 17.40
N ASP A 117 -9.72 -14.52 17.52
CA ASP A 117 -8.58 -14.87 16.67
C ASP A 117 -8.13 -16.31 16.94
N ARG A 118 -7.80 -17.03 15.87
CA ARG A 118 -7.30 -18.41 15.92
C ARG A 118 -6.13 -18.67 16.88
N GLN A 119 -5.38 -17.64 17.30
CA GLN A 119 -4.31 -17.76 18.31
C GLN A 119 -4.83 -17.89 19.75
N VAL A 120 -5.97 -17.28 20.08
CA VAL A 120 -6.48 -17.17 21.46
C VAL A 120 -6.72 -18.54 22.12
N PRO A 121 -7.28 -19.56 21.44
CA PRO A 121 -7.42 -20.90 22.02
C PRO A 121 -6.10 -21.54 22.50
N TYR A 122 -4.95 -21.05 22.02
CA TYR A 122 -3.62 -21.61 22.29
C TYR A 122 -2.75 -20.70 23.18
N MET A 123 -3.30 -19.63 23.76
CA MET A 123 -2.55 -18.70 24.62
C MET A 123 -2.29 -19.25 26.05
N GLY A 124 -2.89 -20.38 26.42
CA GLY A 124 -2.75 -20.95 27.77
C GLY A 124 -3.54 -20.17 28.82
N VAL A 125 -2.88 -19.75 29.91
CA VAL A 125 -3.46 -18.90 30.96
C VAL A 125 -3.41 -17.44 30.52
N MET A 126 -4.55 -16.77 30.57
CA MET A 126 -4.71 -15.42 30.06
C MET A 126 -5.10 -14.42 31.15
N VAL A 127 -4.84 -13.15 30.85
CA VAL A 127 -5.42 -11.98 31.53
C VAL A 127 -6.38 -11.28 30.56
N CYS A 128 -7.58 -10.89 31.02
CA CYS A 128 -8.51 -10.09 30.21
C CYS A 128 -9.26 -9.07 31.09
N GLY A 129 -10.01 -8.15 30.48
CA GLY A 129 -10.88 -7.27 31.26
C GLY A 129 -11.97 -8.06 32.00
N ALA A 130 -12.46 -7.52 33.11
CA ALA A 130 -13.51 -8.15 33.92
C ALA A 130 -14.93 -7.65 33.60
N ASN A 131 -15.10 -6.87 32.53
CA ASN A 131 -16.33 -6.12 32.22
C ASN A 131 -16.80 -5.23 33.39
N ARG A 132 -15.86 -4.85 34.25
CA ARG A 132 -16.07 -4.01 35.44
C ARG A 132 -14.96 -2.98 35.52
N SER A 133 -15.33 -1.71 35.63
CA SER A 133 -14.37 -0.60 35.67
C SER A 133 -13.36 -0.78 36.80
N GLY A 134 -12.07 -0.70 36.47
CA GLY A 134 -10.98 -0.86 37.43
C GLY A 134 -10.65 -2.32 37.78
N TYR A 135 -11.15 -3.30 37.01
CA TYR A 135 -10.86 -4.73 37.27
C TYR A 135 -10.52 -5.50 36.00
N HIS A 136 -9.57 -6.43 36.17
CA HIS A 136 -9.19 -7.43 35.19
C HIS A 136 -9.32 -8.82 35.81
N LEU A 137 -9.51 -9.83 34.96
CA LEU A 137 -9.46 -11.23 35.35
C LEU A 137 -8.08 -11.78 35.07
N GLN A 138 -7.50 -12.47 36.05
CA GLN A 138 -6.29 -13.25 35.88
C GLN A 138 -6.63 -14.74 36.00
N GLY A 139 -5.91 -15.60 35.27
CA GLY A 139 -6.13 -17.03 35.34
C GLY A 139 -7.12 -17.56 34.30
N VAL A 140 -7.54 -16.73 33.35
CA VAL A 140 -8.60 -17.06 32.37
C VAL A 140 -8.11 -18.10 31.36
N ARG A 141 -8.95 -19.07 31.00
CA ARG A 141 -8.64 -20.15 30.06
C ARG A 141 -9.74 -20.33 29.03
N TRP A 142 -9.31 -20.53 27.80
CA TRP A 142 -10.18 -20.98 26.72
C TRP A 142 -10.81 -22.34 27.06
N GLY A 143 -12.10 -22.51 26.77
CA GLY A 143 -12.85 -23.74 26.99
C GLY A 143 -13.32 -23.95 28.44
N ARG A 144 -12.59 -23.42 29.45
CA ARG A 144 -13.02 -23.42 30.85
C ARG A 144 -13.91 -22.22 31.18
N ASP A 145 -13.41 -21.00 30.95
CA ASP A 145 -14.07 -19.77 31.38
C ASP A 145 -14.86 -19.09 30.26
N PHE A 146 -14.34 -19.16 29.03
CA PHE A 146 -15.06 -18.68 27.85
C PHE A 146 -14.73 -19.53 26.62
N SER A 147 -15.67 -19.57 25.67
CA SER A 147 -15.47 -20.19 24.36
C SER A 147 -16.32 -19.47 23.33
N SER A 148 -15.94 -19.59 22.06
CA SER A 148 -16.73 -19.08 20.94
C SER A 148 -16.73 -20.08 19.79
N ARG A 149 -17.85 -20.11 19.06
CA ARG A 149 -17.97 -20.86 17.80
C ARG A 149 -17.38 -20.08 16.61
N GLN A 150 -17.13 -18.78 16.76
CA GLN A 150 -16.62 -17.92 15.70
C GLN A 150 -15.11 -17.70 15.88
N ILE A 151 -14.32 -18.65 15.39
CA ILE A 151 -12.87 -18.59 15.38
C ILE A 151 -12.40 -18.28 13.95
N ALA A 152 -11.60 -17.23 13.78
CA ALA A 152 -11.11 -16.81 12.47
C ALA A 152 -9.70 -16.21 12.54
N ASP A 153 -9.07 -15.97 11.41
CA ASP A 153 -7.88 -15.11 11.32
C ASP A 153 -8.35 -13.65 11.38
N LEU A 154 -8.11 -12.95 12.49
CA LEU A 154 -8.65 -11.61 12.77
C LEU A 154 -7.56 -10.55 12.94
N VAL A 155 -6.29 -10.94 12.87
CA VAL A 155 -5.16 -10.03 13.14
C VAL A 155 -4.46 -9.55 11.87
N GLN A 156 -3.78 -8.41 11.98
CA GLN A 156 -2.81 -7.99 10.97
C GLN A 156 -1.55 -8.87 11.04
N VAL A 157 -0.97 -9.16 9.88
CA VAL A 157 0.31 -9.88 9.79
C VAL A 157 1.47 -8.92 10.07
N ARG A 158 2.55 -9.45 10.66
CA ARG A 158 3.81 -8.72 10.81
C ARG A 158 4.85 -9.22 9.82
N ALA A 159 5.84 -8.37 9.54
CA ALA A 159 7.03 -8.80 8.81
C ALA A 159 7.74 -9.92 9.60
N GLY A 160 8.28 -10.91 8.88
CA GLY A 160 8.91 -12.09 9.47
C GLY A 160 7.95 -13.26 9.72
N GLU A 161 6.63 -13.03 9.77
CA GLU A 161 5.68 -14.14 9.93
C GLU A 161 5.74 -15.11 8.74
N PRO A 162 5.46 -16.41 8.95
CA PRO A 162 5.57 -17.41 7.89
C PRO A 162 4.50 -17.21 6.82
N CYS A 163 4.90 -17.32 5.56
CA CYS A 163 3.99 -17.31 4.42
C CYS A 163 3.04 -18.52 4.47
N PRO A 164 1.72 -18.34 4.26
CA PRO A 164 0.75 -19.44 4.29
C PRO A 164 0.97 -20.48 3.18
N HIS A 165 1.71 -20.14 2.12
CA HIS A 165 1.97 -21.03 0.99
C HIS A 165 3.32 -21.75 1.08
N CYS A 166 4.40 -21.03 1.41
CA CYS A 166 5.76 -21.57 1.37
C CYS A 166 6.50 -21.51 2.72
N SER A 167 5.89 -20.97 3.77
CA SER A 167 6.48 -20.75 5.11
C SER A 167 7.70 -19.82 5.17
N ALA A 168 8.14 -19.24 4.05
CA ALA A 168 9.18 -18.19 4.05
C ALA A 168 8.71 -16.94 4.82
N ALA A 169 9.65 -16.18 5.38
CA ALA A 169 9.35 -14.95 6.11
C ALA A 169 8.68 -13.90 5.21
N LEU A 170 7.53 -13.39 5.65
CA LEU A 170 6.81 -12.32 4.95
C LEU A 170 7.58 -11.00 5.03
N GLN A 171 7.69 -10.32 3.89
CA GLN A 171 8.18 -8.94 3.80
C GLN A 171 6.99 -7.99 3.62
N ILE A 172 7.10 -6.80 4.18
CA ILE A 172 6.07 -5.76 4.07
C ILE A 172 6.71 -4.53 3.44
N ASP A 173 6.28 -4.24 2.21
CA ASP A 173 6.67 -3.05 1.47
C ASP A 173 5.51 -2.06 1.35
N ARG A 174 5.88 -0.80 1.06
CA ARG A 174 4.90 0.23 0.72
C ARG A 174 4.67 0.25 -0.78
N GLY A 175 3.41 0.26 -1.18
CA GLY A 175 3.02 0.32 -2.58
C GLY A 175 1.89 1.31 -2.80
N ILE A 176 1.91 1.97 -3.95
CA ILE A 176 0.80 2.80 -4.44
C ILE A 176 -0.05 1.92 -5.36
N GLU A 177 -1.32 1.72 -5.02
CA GLU A 177 -2.24 0.95 -5.87
C GLU A 177 -2.59 1.77 -7.13
N VAL A 178 -1.92 1.48 -8.25
CA VAL A 178 -2.17 2.12 -9.55
C VAL A 178 -3.26 1.42 -10.36
N GLY A 179 -3.63 0.19 -10.01
CA GLY A 179 -4.72 -0.54 -10.65
C GLY A 179 -5.24 -1.70 -9.81
N HIS A 180 -6.44 -2.17 -10.17
CA HIS A 180 -7.12 -3.26 -9.49
C HIS A 180 -8.00 -4.03 -10.47
N ILE A 181 -8.03 -5.34 -10.33
CA ILE A 181 -8.91 -6.24 -11.09
C ILE A 181 -9.87 -6.96 -10.14
N PHE A 182 -11.15 -7.03 -10.48
CA PHE A 182 -12.16 -7.69 -9.67
C PHE A 182 -12.93 -8.73 -10.48
N LYS A 183 -13.16 -9.89 -9.88
CA LYS A 183 -14.20 -10.84 -10.31
C LYS A 183 -15.48 -10.42 -9.60
N LEU A 184 -16.41 -9.81 -10.34
CA LEU A 184 -17.67 -9.30 -9.78
C LEU A 184 -18.74 -10.40 -9.68
N GLY A 185 -18.58 -11.49 -10.44
CA GLY A 185 -19.59 -12.54 -10.53
C GLY A 185 -20.87 -11.98 -11.14
N THR A 186 -22.01 -12.33 -10.56
CA THR A 186 -23.34 -11.93 -11.02
C THR A 186 -23.92 -10.73 -10.24
N LYS A 187 -23.14 -10.12 -9.34
CA LYS A 187 -23.60 -9.07 -8.41
C LYS A 187 -24.38 -7.93 -9.07
N TYR A 188 -23.95 -7.51 -10.26
CA TYR A 188 -24.60 -6.41 -10.99
C TYR A 188 -25.61 -6.92 -12.02
N SER A 189 -25.29 -8.01 -12.72
CA SER A 189 -26.18 -8.59 -13.72
C SER A 189 -27.51 -9.04 -13.13
N GLU A 190 -27.52 -9.59 -11.90
CA GLU A 190 -28.76 -9.93 -11.18
C GLU A 190 -29.59 -8.68 -10.88
N LYS A 191 -28.95 -7.62 -10.36
CA LYS A 191 -29.64 -6.38 -9.98
C LYS A 191 -30.16 -5.57 -11.17
N LEU A 192 -29.48 -5.66 -12.32
CA LEU A 192 -29.81 -4.93 -13.54
C LEU A 192 -30.57 -5.80 -14.56
N ASN A 193 -30.86 -7.06 -14.21
CA ASN A 193 -31.46 -8.06 -15.09
C ASN A 193 -30.73 -8.20 -16.45
N ALA A 194 -29.39 -8.25 -16.42
CA ALA A 194 -28.57 -8.46 -17.61
C ALA A 194 -28.36 -9.97 -17.85
N THR A 195 -29.16 -10.54 -18.75
CA THR A 195 -29.18 -11.98 -19.04
C THR A 195 -28.69 -12.30 -20.46
N PHE A 196 -28.34 -13.57 -20.69
CA PHE A 196 -28.07 -14.15 -22.01
C PHE A 196 -28.59 -15.59 -22.05
N LEU A 197 -28.85 -16.13 -23.25
CA LEU A 197 -29.13 -17.55 -23.43
C LEU A 197 -27.81 -18.30 -23.57
N ASP A 198 -27.64 -19.36 -22.78
CA ASP A 198 -26.48 -20.24 -22.92
C ASP A 198 -26.64 -21.24 -24.08
N GLN A 199 -25.65 -22.11 -24.23
CA GLN A 199 -25.62 -23.15 -25.26
C GLN A 199 -26.79 -24.16 -25.19
N ASP A 200 -27.42 -24.30 -24.02
CA ASP A 200 -28.57 -25.18 -23.79
C ASP A 200 -29.91 -24.43 -23.91
N GLY A 201 -29.88 -23.15 -24.29
CA GLY A 201 -31.05 -22.28 -24.38
C GLY A 201 -31.59 -21.83 -23.02
N GLN A 202 -30.80 -21.94 -21.95
CA GLN A 202 -31.20 -21.49 -20.62
C GLN A 202 -30.80 -20.04 -20.40
N GLU A 203 -31.71 -19.26 -19.81
CA GLU A 203 -31.42 -17.88 -19.41
C GLU A 203 -30.46 -17.88 -18.21
N LYS A 204 -29.32 -17.19 -18.36
CA LYS A 204 -28.31 -17.02 -17.32
C LYS A 204 -27.91 -15.57 -17.17
N TYR A 205 -27.54 -15.18 -15.95
CA TYR A 205 -26.95 -13.87 -15.69
C TYR A 205 -25.51 -13.79 -16.19
N MET A 206 -25.14 -12.64 -16.76
CA MET A 206 -23.77 -12.41 -17.22
C MET A 206 -22.77 -12.42 -16.08
N VAL A 207 -21.72 -13.25 -16.17
CA VAL A 207 -20.60 -13.22 -15.22
C VAL A 207 -19.68 -12.06 -15.57
N MET A 208 -19.46 -11.14 -14.62
CA MET A 208 -18.75 -9.89 -14.87
C MET A 208 -17.36 -9.85 -14.21
N GLY A 209 -16.42 -9.21 -14.90
CA GLY A 209 -15.16 -8.73 -14.35
C GLY A 209 -15.05 -7.22 -14.55
N CYS A 210 -14.27 -6.54 -13.72
CA CYS A 210 -13.88 -5.15 -13.97
C CYS A 210 -12.39 -4.93 -13.73
N TYR A 211 -11.83 -3.99 -14.48
CA TYR A 211 -10.40 -3.70 -14.54
C TYR A 211 -10.24 -2.19 -14.52
N GLY A 212 -9.53 -1.68 -13.51
CA GLY A 212 -9.32 -0.25 -13.34
C GLY A 212 -7.85 0.09 -13.22
N ILE A 213 -7.43 1.14 -13.90
CA ILE A 213 -6.11 1.76 -13.77
C ILE A 213 -6.32 3.25 -13.49
N GLY A 214 -5.71 3.75 -12.42
CA GLY A 214 -5.70 5.16 -12.10
C GLY A 214 -4.67 5.89 -12.93
N VAL A 215 -5.04 6.35 -14.14
CA VAL A 215 -4.10 6.98 -15.09
C VAL A 215 -3.33 8.14 -14.44
N GLY A 216 -4.01 9.11 -13.82
CA GLY A 216 -3.34 10.22 -13.12
C GLY A 216 -2.49 9.77 -11.93
N ARG A 217 -2.95 8.76 -11.18
CA ARG A 217 -2.18 8.17 -10.07
C ARG A 217 -0.93 7.45 -10.58
N THR A 218 -0.98 6.85 -11.77
CA THR A 218 0.15 6.15 -12.39
C THR A 218 1.27 7.13 -12.72
N VAL A 219 0.94 8.32 -13.23
CA VAL A 219 1.93 9.39 -13.45
C VAL A 219 2.57 9.81 -12.13
N ALA A 220 1.77 10.07 -11.09
CA ALA A 220 2.31 10.44 -9.77
C ALA A 220 3.18 9.33 -9.17
N ALA A 221 2.78 8.07 -9.29
CA ALA A 221 3.54 6.92 -8.82
C ALA A 221 4.87 6.74 -9.59
N ALA A 222 4.88 7.02 -10.89
CA ALA A 222 6.10 7.00 -11.68
C ALA A 222 7.07 8.10 -11.24
N ILE A 223 6.59 9.30 -10.90
CA ILE A 223 7.42 10.37 -10.34
C ILE A 223 7.95 9.98 -8.95
N GLU A 224 7.10 9.44 -8.08
CA GLU A 224 7.51 8.99 -6.74
C GLU A 224 8.65 7.96 -6.80
N GLN A 225 8.64 7.08 -7.81
CA GLN A 225 9.71 6.09 -8.00
C GLN A 225 10.92 6.63 -8.79
N ASN A 226 10.76 7.71 -9.57
CA ASN A 226 11.78 8.21 -10.48
C ASN A 226 11.95 9.73 -10.35
N HIS A 227 12.64 10.15 -9.29
CA HIS A 227 13.03 11.53 -9.06
C HIS A 227 14.37 11.60 -8.31
N ASP A 228 14.97 12.79 -8.30
CA ASP A 228 16.10 13.12 -7.44
C ASP A 228 15.95 14.55 -6.89
N ASP A 229 16.96 15.04 -6.16
CA ASP A 229 16.97 16.37 -5.56
C ASP A 229 16.80 17.52 -6.59
N ASN A 230 17.04 17.26 -7.88
CA ASN A 230 16.93 18.26 -8.95
C ASN A 230 15.58 18.20 -9.69
N GLY A 231 14.74 17.19 -9.44
CA GLY A 231 13.38 17.11 -9.96
C GLY A 231 13.00 15.74 -10.51
N ILE A 232 12.05 15.73 -11.44
CA ILE A 232 11.49 14.51 -12.02
C ILE A 232 12.53 13.82 -12.91
N SER A 233 12.49 12.50 -13.01
CA SER A 233 13.19 11.72 -14.04
C SER A 233 12.21 10.79 -14.73
N PHE A 234 11.48 11.27 -15.75
CA PHE A 234 10.44 10.46 -16.37
C PHE A 234 11.02 9.20 -17.05
N PRO A 235 10.36 8.04 -16.90
CA PRO A 235 10.53 6.93 -17.84
C PRO A 235 10.27 7.41 -19.27
N TYR A 236 11.02 6.87 -20.23
CA TYR A 236 11.04 7.40 -21.59
C TYR A 236 9.65 7.36 -22.24
N ALA A 237 8.83 6.34 -21.98
CA ALA A 237 7.53 6.08 -22.57
C ALA A 237 6.47 7.12 -22.19
N ILE A 238 6.51 7.60 -20.95
CA ILE A 238 5.53 8.55 -20.40
C ILE A 238 6.05 9.99 -20.32
N ALA A 239 7.31 10.22 -20.71
CA ALA A 239 7.88 11.56 -20.74
C ALA A 239 7.09 12.48 -21.69
N PRO A 240 6.82 13.74 -21.30
CA PRO A 240 6.04 14.68 -22.11
C PRO A 240 6.75 15.06 -23.42
N PHE A 241 8.08 15.05 -23.40
CA PHE A 241 8.96 15.17 -24.55
C PHE A 241 10.07 14.14 -24.39
N LYS A 242 10.67 13.69 -25.50
CA LYS A 242 11.82 12.76 -25.46
C LYS A 242 13.14 13.51 -25.29
N ALA A 243 13.22 14.73 -25.83
CA ALA A 243 14.40 15.57 -25.70
C ALA A 243 14.04 17.02 -25.32
N ALA A 244 14.94 17.68 -24.59
CA ALA A 244 14.95 19.12 -24.37
C ALA A 244 16.17 19.69 -25.10
N LEU A 245 15.94 20.52 -26.12
CA LEU A 245 16.99 21.20 -26.88
C LEU A 245 17.20 22.60 -26.31
N LEU A 246 18.36 22.83 -25.69
CA LEU A 246 18.72 24.11 -25.10
C LEU A 246 19.65 24.89 -26.05
N ASN A 247 19.13 25.96 -26.64
CA ASN A 247 19.95 26.96 -27.33
C ASN A 247 20.50 27.97 -26.31
N LEU A 248 21.82 27.93 -26.09
CA LEU A 248 22.50 28.79 -25.12
C LEU A 248 23.03 30.11 -25.72
N ASP A 249 22.91 30.32 -27.03
CA ASP A 249 23.39 31.53 -27.70
C ASP A 249 22.45 32.00 -28.81
N LEU A 250 21.29 32.53 -28.41
CA LEU A 250 20.28 33.08 -29.32
C LEU A 250 20.77 34.24 -30.19
N LYS A 251 21.88 34.88 -29.81
CA LYS A 251 22.48 35.98 -30.59
C LYS A 251 23.31 35.48 -31.77
N SER A 252 23.63 34.18 -31.82
CA SER A 252 24.34 33.58 -32.94
C SER A 252 23.33 33.00 -33.92
N GLU A 253 23.22 33.63 -35.09
CA GLU A 253 22.35 33.15 -36.18
C GLU A 253 22.70 31.71 -36.59
N GLU A 254 23.99 31.37 -36.64
CA GLU A 254 24.45 30.01 -36.98
C GLU A 254 24.00 28.96 -35.96
N VAL A 255 24.12 29.26 -34.65
CA VAL A 255 23.69 28.34 -33.58
C VAL A 255 22.18 28.19 -33.58
N THR A 256 21.44 29.29 -33.75
CA THR A 256 19.97 29.28 -33.79
C THR A 256 19.47 28.52 -35.02
N ALA A 257 20.02 28.77 -36.20
CA ALA A 257 19.65 28.06 -37.43
C ALA A 257 19.94 26.56 -37.33
N PHE A 258 21.05 26.16 -36.69
CA PHE A 258 21.33 24.75 -36.45
C PHE A 258 20.34 24.11 -35.47
N CYS A 259 20.02 24.78 -34.35
CA CYS A 259 19.03 24.30 -33.39
C CYS A 259 17.65 24.11 -34.05
N GLU A 260 17.21 25.07 -34.86
CA GLU A 260 15.95 24.99 -35.61
C GLU A 260 15.95 23.84 -36.62
N LYS A 261 17.03 23.69 -37.39
CA LYS A 261 17.20 22.55 -38.31
C LYS A 261 17.10 21.22 -37.57
N LEU A 262 17.84 21.07 -36.46
CA LEU A 262 17.85 19.85 -35.66
C LEU A 262 16.46 19.56 -35.07
N TYR A 263 15.76 20.60 -34.60
CA TYR A 263 14.40 20.48 -34.11
C TYR A 263 13.45 19.93 -35.20
N GLN A 264 13.52 20.47 -36.43
CA GLN A 264 12.72 19.95 -37.54
C GLN A 264 13.08 18.50 -37.91
N GLU A 265 14.37 18.17 -37.97
CA GLU A 265 14.82 16.79 -38.25
C GLU A 265 14.31 15.79 -37.20
N PHE A 266 14.25 16.18 -35.92
CA PHE A 266 13.65 15.35 -34.89
C PHE A 266 12.15 15.15 -35.07
N LEU A 267 11.41 16.22 -35.40
CA LEU A 267 9.98 16.13 -35.68
C LEU A 267 9.67 15.23 -36.88
N GLU A 268 10.44 15.33 -37.96
CA GLU A 268 10.34 14.46 -39.14
C GLU A 268 10.57 12.98 -38.80
N ARG A 269 11.38 12.71 -37.77
CA ARG A 269 11.64 11.37 -37.22
C ARG A 269 10.63 10.91 -36.15
N GLY A 270 9.63 11.73 -35.82
CA GLY A 270 8.65 11.44 -34.77
C GLY A 270 9.18 11.57 -33.34
N ILE A 271 10.35 12.19 -33.16
CA ILE A 271 10.92 12.44 -31.84
C ILE A 271 10.37 13.75 -31.31
N THR A 272 9.56 13.70 -30.25
CA THR A 272 9.02 14.91 -29.61
C THR A 272 10.12 15.65 -28.86
N VAL A 273 10.33 16.94 -29.17
CA VAL A 273 11.37 17.78 -28.58
C VAL A 273 10.76 19.04 -27.97
N LEU A 274 11.17 19.40 -26.77
CA LEU A 274 10.96 20.73 -26.20
C LEU A 274 12.15 21.60 -26.60
N TYR A 275 11.92 22.58 -27.48
CA TYR A 275 12.96 23.55 -27.85
C TYR A 275 12.90 24.74 -26.87
N ASP A 276 13.96 24.93 -26.08
CA ASP A 276 14.10 26.08 -25.19
C ASP A 276 14.86 27.22 -25.90
N ASP A 277 14.11 28.03 -26.61
CA ASP A 277 14.53 29.24 -27.33
C ASP A 277 14.36 30.52 -26.50
N ARG A 278 14.04 30.42 -25.20
CA ARG A 278 13.81 31.57 -24.33
C ARG A 278 15.07 32.39 -24.14
N ASN A 279 14.94 33.72 -24.07
CA ASN A 279 16.05 34.63 -23.75
C ASN A 279 16.37 34.64 -22.25
N GLU A 280 16.82 33.50 -21.74
CA GLU A 280 17.13 33.26 -20.33
C GLU A 280 18.59 32.82 -20.11
N ARG A 281 19.07 32.98 -18.87
CA ARG A 281 20.44 32.57 -18.52
C ARG A 281 20.59 31.05 -18.61
N PRO A 282 21.75 30.51 -19.06
CA PRO A 282 21.97 29.06 -19.16
C PRO A 282 21.64 28.29 -17.87
N GLY A 283 22.01 28.83 -16.71
CA GLY A 283 21.72 28.20 -15.42
C GLY A 283 20.22 28.03 -15.13
N VAL A 284 19.38 28.96 -15.59
CA VAL A 284 17.91 28.85 -15.46
C VAL A 284 17.41 27.75 -16.40
N LYS A 285 17.84 27.77 -17.67
CA LYS A 285 17.48 26.72 -18.64
C LYS A 285 17.85 25.32 -18.17
N PHE A 286 19.04 25.14 -17.61
CA PHE A 286 19.47 23.84 -17.07
C PHE A 286 18.59 23.40 -15.91
N LYS A 287 18.29 24.29 -14.96
CA LYS A 287 17.46 23.98 -13.80
C LYS A 287 16.03 23.64 -14.20
N ASP A 288 15.45 24.38 -15.16
CA ASP A 288 14.12 24.08 -15.69
C ASP A 288 14.11 22.73 -16.41
N ALA A 289 15.12 22.42 -17.23
CA ALA A 289 15.23 21.14 -17.91
C ALA A 289 15.37 19.96 -16.93
N ASP A 290 16.14 20.12 -15.86
CA ASP A 290 16.30 19.10 -14.82
C ASP A 290 14.98 18.92 -14.02
N LEU A 291 14.26 20.01 -13.74
CA LEU A 291 12.98 19.97 -13.04
C LEU A 291 11.88 19.28 -13.86
N LEU A 292 11.81 19.58 -15.17
CA LEU A 292 10.84 19.00 -16.10
C LEU A 292 11.07 17.50 -16.35
N GLY A 293 12.26 16.99 -16.06
CA GLY A 293 12.57 15.57 -16.09
C GLY A 293 12.53 14.91 -17.46
N ILE A 294 12.78 15.68 -18.51
CA ILE A 294 12.81 15.18 -19.90
C ILE A 294 14.04 14.27 -20.08
N PRO A 295 13.89 13.04 -20.63
CA PRO A 295 14.93 12.01 -20.60
C PRO A 295 16.27 12.40 -21.21
N VAL A 296 16.26 13.17 -22.31
CA VAL A 296 17.48 13.58 -23.02
C VAL A 296 17.58 15.10 -23.05
N ARG A 297 18.69 15.66 -22.59
CA ARG A 297 19.00 17.09 -22.71
C ARG A 297 20.08 17.30 -23.76
N LEU A 298 19.75 18.02 -24.83
CA LEU A 298 20.66 18.43 -25.89
C LEU A 298 21.04 19.89 -25.64
N THR A 299 22.32 20.20 -25.59
CA THR A 299 22.81 21.54 -25.25
C THR A 299 23.76 22.04 -26.32
N LEU A 300 23.41 23.15 -26.95
CA LEU A 300 24.24 23.78 -27.96
C LEU A 300 24.44 25.26 -27.63
N GLY A 301 25.71 25.67 -27.57
CA GLY A 301 26.12 27.06 -27.45
C GLY A 301 27.35 27.32 -28.31
N ARG A 302 27.76 28.59 -28.38
CA ARG A 302 28.86 29.05 -29.24
C ARG A 302 30.13 28.21 -29.20
N LYS A 303 30.55 27.79 -28.00
CA LYS A 303 31.78 26.98 -27.81
C LYS A 303 31.66 25.59 -28.42
N GLY A 304 30.53 24.92 -28.18
CA GLY A 304 30.26 23.59 -28.76
C GLY A 304 30.13 23.66 -30.27
N PHE A 305 29.40 24.66 -30.77
CA PHE A 305 29.23 24.89 -32.21
C PHE A 305 30.56 25.11 -32.94
N LYS A 306 31.45 25.95 -32.40
CA LYS A 306 32.81 26.16 -32.96
C LYS A 306 33.68 24.90 -32.95
N ARG A 307 33.45 23.99 -32.01
CA ARG A 307 34.12 22.70 -31.93
C ARG A 307 33.47 21.63 -32.83
N GLY A 308 32.34 21.93 -33.46
CA GLY A 308 31.58 20.96 -34.25
C GLY A 308 30.86 19.92 -33.40
N ILE A 309 30.46 20.24 -32.16
CA ILE A 309 29.78 19.29 -31.27
C ILE A 309 28.48 19.83 -30.62
N ILE A 310 27.59 18.91 -30.25
CA ILE A 310 26.46 19.11 -29.33
C ILE A 310 26.67 18.25 -28.08
N GLU A 311 26.40 18.82 -26.90
CA GLU A 311 26.47 18.09 -25.64
C GLU A 311 25.12 17.43 -25.33
N VAL A 312 25.15 16.14 -24.99
CA VAL A 312 23.95 15.32 -24.76
C VAL A 312 24.06 14.67 -23.39
N LYS A 313 23.08 14.90 -22.54
CA LYS A 313 23.01 14.33 -21.19
C LYS A 313 21.70 13.61 -20.98
N LEU A 314 21.75 12.36 -20.50
CA LEU A 314 20.55 11.67 -20.02
C LEU A 314 20.17 12.21 -18.63
N ARG A 315 18.88 12.40 -18.35
CA ARG A 315 18.38 12.99 -17.10
C ARG A 315 18.85 12.22 -15.86
N ASN A 316 18.99 10.91 -15.97
CA ASN A 316 19.45 10.02 -14.90
C ASN A 316 20.99 9.79 -14.90
N SER A 317 21.73 10.42 -15.82
CA SER A 317 23.19 10.29 -15.91
C SER A 317 23.91 11.45 -15.23
N SER A 318 25.01 11.15 -14.54
CA SER A 318 25.93 12.17 -14.00
C SER A 318 26.88 12.75 -15.06
N THR A 319 27.03 12.07 -16.20
CA THR A 319 27.96 12.44 -17.28
C THR A 319 27.21 12.85 -18.54
N SER A 320 27.82 13.74 -19.32
CA SER A 320 27.39 14.10 -20.67
C SER A 320 28.29 13.44 -21.72
N GLN A 321 27.75 13.29 -22.92
CA GLN A 321 28.41 12.79 -24.10
C GLN A 321 28.43 13.89 -25.17
N GLU A 322 29.48 13.93 -25.99
CA GLU A 322 29.60 14.87 -27.09
C GLU A 322 29.29 14.14 -28.41
N PHE A 323 28.41 14.71 -29.22
CA PHE A 323 28.07 14.21 -30.55
C PHE A 323 28.49 15.24 -31.60
N ALA A 324 29.02 14.77 -32.73
CA ALA A 324 29.47 15.65 -33.81
C ALA A 324 28.27 16.26 -34.56
N LEU A 325 28.36 17.53 -34.95
CA LEU A 325 27.28 18.23 -35.66
C LEU A 325 27.17 17.85 -37.14
N ASP A 326 28.26 17.30 -37.72
CA ASP A 326 28.35 16.86 -39.10
C ASP A 326 27.88 15.40 -39.31
N ASP A 327 27.89 14.58 -38.26
CA ASP A 327 27.29 13.23 -38.26
C ASP A 327 26.38 13.00 -37.04
N LEU A 328 25.08 13.22 -37.24
CA LEU A 328 24.05 13.03 -36.23
C LEU A 328 23.52 11.58 -36.14
N LYS A 329 23.99 10.65 -36.99
CA LYS A 329 23.54 9.24 -36.93
C LYS A 329 23.72 8.60 -35.56
N PRO A 330 24.83 8.81 -34.82
CA PRO A 330 24.98 8.26 -33.48
C PRO A 330 23.97 8.85 -32.50
N LEU A 331 23.59 10.13 -32.66
CA LEU A 331 22.58 10.78 -31.84
C LEU A 331 21.20 10.16 -32.07
N TYR A 332 20.80 9.94 -33.32
CA TYR A 332 19.53 9.26 -33.59
C TYR A 332 19.52 7.82 -33.07
N SER A 333 20.63 7.09 -33.20
CA SER A 333 20.74 5.73 -32.66
C SER A 333 20.56 5.68 -31.13
N LEU A 334 20.93 6.74 -30.40
CA LEU A 334 20.64 6.83 -28.97
C LEU A 334 19.13 6.84 -28.71
N PHE A 335 18.34 7.60 -29.47
CA PHE A 335 16.89 7.62 -29.32
C PHE A 335 16.25 6.28 -29.69
N ASP A 336 16.74 5.61 -30.74
CA ASP A 336 16.27 4.27 -31.11
C ASP A 336 16.50 3.26 -29.97
N LYS A 337 17.67 3.33 -29.32
CA LYS A 337 18.00 2.48 -28.16
C LYS A 337 17.10 2.78 -26.96
N LEU A 338 16.91 4.05 -26.62
CA LEU A 338 16.04 4.44 -25.50
C LEU A 338 14.59 3.99 -25.72
N GLN A 339 14.09 4.11 -26.95
CA GLN A 339 12.75 3.64 -27.33
C GLN A 339 12.62 2.11 -27.24
N ALA A 340 13.69 1.36 -27.58
CA ALA A 340 13.72 -0.09 -27.47
C ALA A 340 13.88 -0.59 -26.03
N ASP A 341 14.75 0.03 -25.25
CA ASP A 341 15.06 -0.40 -23.88
C ASP A 341 13.87 -0.26 -22.93
N ASP A 342 13.00 0.74 -23.19
CA ASP A 342 11.81 1.04 -22.39
C ASP A 342 10.58 0.21 -22.76
N SER A 343 10.66 -0.61 -23.82
CA SER A 343 9.59 -1.57 -24.18
C SER A 343 9.50 -2.79 -23.24
N ARG A 344 10.30 -2.80 -22.16
CA ARG A 344 10.38 -3.86 -21.15
C ARG A 344 9.64 -3.54 -19.85
N ILE A 345 8.90 -2.43 -19.79
CA ILE A 345 7.91 -2.16 -18.74
C ILE A 345 6.60 -2.89 -19.07
#